data_AF-A0A2P6SHD0-F1
#
_entry.id   AF-A0A2P6SHD0-F1
#
_cell.length_a   1.000
_cell.length_b   1.000
_cell.length_c   1.000
_cell.angle_alpha   90.00
_cell.angle_beta   90.00
_cell.angle_gamma   90.00
#
_symmetry.space_group_name_H-M   'P 1'
#
loop_
_entity.id
_entity.type
_entity.pdbx_description
1 polymer ?
#
loop_
_entity_poly.entity_id
_entity_poly.type
_entity_poly.pdbx_seq_one_letter_code
_entity_poly.pdbx_strand_id
1 'polypeptide(L)'
;MLHNFLKLNALQRYFGIINQCTQSHFADSWENENDIHALELAKNYTFKLAARLFVSLEDKADIEKLSKPFRAVNAGTISLPIDFPGTLLSKVIKAANLIRKDLYKMIKQIEEGRLSRRQCIPHTRHVITHALDL
;
A
#
# COMPACT_ATOMS: atom_id res chain seq x y z
N MET A 1 8.70 13.21 -9.35
CA MET A 1 8.61 12.35 -8.14
C MET A 1 8.42 10.86 -8.50
N LEU A 2 7.28 10.43 -9.07
CA LEU A 2 6.98 9.01 -9.35
C LEU A 2 7.92 8.35 -10.39
N HIS A 3 8.32 9.11 -11.41
CA HIS A 3 9.25 8.66 -12.47
C HIS A 3 10.56 8.05 -11.91
N ASN A 4 11.10 8.61 -10.82
CA ASN A 4 12.34 8.11 -10.23
C ASN A 4 12.16 6.76 -9.53
N PHE A 5 10.94 6.41 -9.12
CA PHE A 5 10.61 5.11 -8.52
C PHE A 5 10.44 3.99 -9.53
N LEU A 6 9.99 4.32 -10.74
CA LEU A 6 9.77 3.36 -11.81
C LEU A 6 11.04 3.13 -12.66
N LYS A 7 12.15 3.79 -12.33
CA LYS A 7 13.44 3.55 -12.99
C LYS A 7 13.93 2.13 -12.72
N LEU A 8 14.55 1.52 -13.72
CA LEU A 8 15.09 0.15 -13.65
C LEU A 8 16.01 -0.07 -12.44
N ASN A 9 16.84 0.92 -12.09
CA ASN A 9 17.76 0.85 -10.95
C ASN A 9 17.02 0.87 -9.59
N ALA A 10 15.82 1.46 -9.53
CA ALA A 10 14.96 1.37 -8.35
C ALA A 10 14.22 0.03 -8.32
N LEU A 11 13.79 -0.50 -9.47
CA LEU A 11 13.15 -1.80 -9.59
C LEU A 11 14.04 -2.95 -9.10
N GLN A 12 15.34 -2.91 -9.39
CA GLN A 12 16.32 -3.88 -8.87
C GLN A 12 16.34 -3.94 -7.34
N ARG A 13 16.13 -2.81 -6.66
CA ARG A 13 16.06 -2.76 -5.19
C ARG A 13 14.78 -3.37 -4.65
N TYR A 14 13.69 -3.31 -5.42
CA TYR A 14 12.40 -3.91 -5.03
C TYR A 14 12.31 -5.39 -5.37
N PHE A 15 13.18 -5.92 -6.23
CA PHE A 15 13.13 -7.32 -6.66
C PHE A 15 13.13 -8.29 -5.48
N GLY A 16 13.97 -8.06 -4.46
CA GLY A 16 13.99 -8.89 -3.25
C GLY A 16 12.66 -8.90 -2.50
N ILE A 17 12.05 -7.72 -2.35
CA ILE A 17 10.74 -7.55 -1.68
C ILE A 17 9.63 -8.20 -2.51
N ILE A 18 9.62 -7.97 -3.83
CA ILE A 18 8.67 -8.56 -4.77
C ILE A 18 8.78 -10.08 -4.69
N ASN A 19 9.98 -10.64 -4.84
CA ASN A 19 10.20 -12.08 -4.82
C ASN A 19 9.74 -12.71 -3.49
N GLN A 20 10.11 -12.13 -2.36
CA GLN A 20 9.66 -12.63 -1.04
C GLN A 20 8.13 -12.57 -0.91
N CYS A 21 7.51 -11.45 -1.33
CA CYS A 21 6.06 -11.29 -1.27
C CYS A 21 5.34 -12.30 -2.17
N THR A 22 5.88 -12.54 -3.36
CA THR A 22 5.37 -13.51 -4.34
C THR A 22 5.45 -14.93 -3.80
N GLN A 23 6.61 -15.36 -3.31
CA GLN A 23 6.78 -16.68 -2.72
C GLN A 23 5.83 -16.91 -1.54
N SER A 24 5.73 -15.93 -0.64
CA SER A 24 4.79 -16.02 0.49
C SER A 24 3.33 -16.07 0.03
N HIS A 25 2.97 -15.34 -1.03
CA HIS A 25 1.60 -15.35 -1.56
C HIS A 25 1.22 -16.69 -2.18
N PHE A 26 2.14 -17.34 -2.89
CA PHE A 26 1.90 -18.68 -3.42
C PHE A 26 1.78 -19.71 -2.30
N ALA A 27 2.70 -19.70 -1.34
CA ALA A 27 2.67 -20.62 -0.20
C ALA A 27 1.39 -20.45 0.65
N ASP A 28 0.97 -19.20 0.92
CA ASP A 28 -0.17 -18.91 1.79
C ASP A 28 -1.54 -19.12 1.12
N SER A 29 -1.63 -19.08 -0.21
CA SER A 29 -2.93 -18.90 -0.90
C SER A 29 -3.12 -19.70 -2.20
N TRP A 30 -2.11 -20.46 -2.63
CA TRP A 30 -2.18 -21.28 -3.85
C TRP A 30 -1.83 -22.73 -3.58
N GLU A 31 -0.82 -22.99 -2.73
CA GLU A 31 -0.43 -24.36 -2.40
C GLU A 31 -1.61 -25.09 -1.72
N ASN A 32 -1.94 -26.27 -2.24
CA ASN A 32 -3.03 -27.14 -1.79
C ASN A 32 -4.46 -26.71 -2.16
N GLU A 33 -4.62 -25.67 -2.99
CA GLU A 33 -5.93 -25.30 -3.55
C GLU A 33 -6.14 -25.96 -4.92
N ASN A 34 -7.28 -26.63 -5.10
CA ASN A 34 -7.64 -27.25 -6.40
C ASN A 34 -8.12 -26.21 -7.42
N ASP A 35 -8.80 -25.16 -6.94
CA ASP A 35 -9.32 -24.05 -7.75
C ASP A 35 -8.97 -22.73 -7.08
N ILE A 36 -8.61 -21.72 -7.87
CA ILE A 36 -8.24 -20.40 -7.35
C ILE A 36 -9.07 -19.27 -7.95
N HIS A 37 -9.44 -18.31 -7.11
CA HIS A 37 -10.03 -17.05 -7.56
C HIS A 37 -8.94 -16.07 -7.97
N ALA A 38 -8.36 -16.28 -9.16
CA ALA A 38 -7.18 -15.55 -9.65
C ALA A 38 -7.31 -14.02 -9.55
N LEU A 39 -8.47 -13.44 -9.85
CA LEU A 39 -8.70 -11.99 -9.75
C LEU A 39 -8.62 -11.48 -8.31
N GLU A 40 -9.18 -12.21 -7.35
CA GLU A 40 -9.16 -11.83 -5.94
C GLU A 40 -7.74 -11.95 -5.37
N LEU A 41 -7.07 -13.05 -5.66
CA LEU A 41 -5.68 -13.28 -5.27
C LEU A 41 -4.76 -12.20 -5.85
N ALA A 42 -4.91 -11.88 -7.14
CA ALA A 42 -4.14 -10.80 -7.78
C ALA A 42 -4.39 -9.43 -7.14
N LYS A 43 -5.63 -9.10 -6.79
CA LYS A 43 -5.98 -7.85 -6.08
C LYS A 43 -5.32 -7.78 -4.71
N ASN A 44 -5.42 -8.86 -3.93
CA ASN A 44 -4.84 -8.93 -2.58
C ASN A 44 -3.30 -8.88 -2.64
N TYR A 45 -2.68 -9.62 -3.56
CA TYR A 45 -1.24 -9.60 -3.80
C TYR A 45 -0.75 -8.19 -4.19
N THR A 46 -1.39 -7.56 -5.17
CA THR A 46 -1.00 -6.23 -5.64
C THR A 46 -1.13 -5.18 -4.54
N PHE A 47 -2.21 -5.25 -3.75
CA PHE A 47 -2.41 -4.35 -2.62
C PHE A 47 -1.33 -4.55 -1.54
N LYS A 48 -1.06 -5.81 -1.15
CA LYS A 48 -0.02 -6.15 -0.17
C LYS A 48 1.35 -5.68 -0.62
N LEU A 49 1.70 -5.92 -1.89
CA LEU A 49 2.95 -5.48 -2.47
C LEU A 49 3.06 -3.95 -2.46
N ALA A 50 2.00 -3.24 -2.85
CA ALA A 50 1.96 -1.78 -2.79
C ALA A 50 2.12 -1.26 -1.35
N ALA A 51 1.38 -1.81 -0.38
CA ALA A 51 1.49 -1.42 1.02
C ALA A 51 2.93 -1.56 1.56
N ARG A 52 3.63 -2.64 1.17
CA ARG A 52 5.02 -2.88 1.55
C ARG A 52 6.01 -1.96 0.86
N LEU A 53 5.87 -1.74 -0.44
CA LEU A 53 6.79 -0.90 -1.22
C LEU A 53 6.62 0.60 -0.92
N PHE A 54 5.38 1.07 -0.87
CA PHE A 54 5.07 2.50 -0.73
C PHE A 54 5.07 2.94 0.73
N VAL A 55 4.51 2.13 1.63
CA VAL A 55 4.19 2.52 3.02
C VAL A 55 5.01 1.75 4.07
N SER A 56 5.86 0.81 3.65
CA SER A 56 6.65 -0.04 4.57
C SER A 56 5.80 -0.87 5.54
N LEU A 57 4.55 -1.16 5.18
CA LEU A 57 3.68 -2.00 6.00
C LEU A 57 4.00 -3.47 5.77
N GLU A 58 4.35 -4.17 6.84
CA GLU A 58 4.65 -5.61 6.83
C GLU A 58 3.67 -6.43 7.67
N ASP A 59 3.12 -5.83 8.73
CA ASP A 59 2.19 -6.50 9.63
C ASP A 59 0.83 -6.78 8.96
N LYS A 60 0.33 -8.01 9.14
CA LYS A 60 -0.93 -8.45 8.51
C LYS A 60 -2.12 -7.59 8.96
N ALA A 61 -2.19 -7.21 10.25
CA ALA A 61 -3.30 -6.43 10.78
C ALA A 61 -3.30 -4.99 10.25
N ASP A 62 -2.12 -4.38 10.11
CA ASP A 62 -2.01 -3.04 9.52
C ASP A 62 -2.37 -3.03 8.02
N ILE A 63 -1.93 -4.04 7.27
CA ILE A 63 -2.30 -4.22 5.86
C ILE A 63 -3.81 -4.40 5.74
N GLU A 64 -4.41 -5.24 6.59
CA GLU A 64 -5.86 -5.48 6.58
C GLU A 64 -6.65 -4.21 6.91
N LYS A 65 -6.22 -3.46 7.93
CA LYS A 65 -6.82 -2.19 8.33
C LYS A 65 -6.84 -1.18 7.20
N LEU A 66 -5.78 -1.09 6.39
CA LEU A 66 -5.71 -0.21 5.23
C LEU A 66 -6.51 -0.76 4.03
N SER A 67 -6.57 -2.09 3.88
CA SER A 67 -7.27 -2.75 2.76
C SER A 67 -8.77 -2.51 2.78
N LYS A 68 -9.39 -2.49 3.98
CA LYS A 68 -10.83 -2.35 4.15
C LYS A 68 -11.39 -1.04 3.56
N PRO A 69 -10.89 0.16 3.92
CA PRO A 69 -11.31 1.39 3.28
C PRO A 69 -10.85 1.46 1.81
N PHE A 70 -9.72 0.85 1.44
CA PHE A 70 -9.26 0.83 0.05
C PHE A 70 -10.22 0.09 -0.89
N ARG A 71 -10.80 -1.03 -0.44
CA ARG A 71 -11.84 -1.75 -1.20
C ARG A 71 -13.05 -0.85 -1.51
N ALA A 72 -13.46 -0.01 -0.55
CA ALA A 72 -14.54 0.94 -0.76
C ALA A 72 -14.19 2.03 -1.78
N VAL A 73 -12.93 2.51 -1.78
CA VAL A 73 -12.44 3.45 -2.78
C VAL A 73 -12.40 2.82 -4.17
N ASN A 74 -11.85 1.61 -4.29
CA ASN A 74 -11.77 0.89 -5.56
C ASN A 74 -13.16 0.62 -6.15
N ALA A 75 -14.14 0.25 -5.32
CA ALA A 75 -15.51 -0.03 -5.75
C ALA A 75 -16.23 1.19 -6.34
N GLY A 76 -15.86 2.41 -5.95
CA GLY A 76 -16.49 3.63 -6.47
C GLY A 76 -15.55 4.52 -7.26
N THR A 77 -14.43 3.98 -7.76
CA THR A 77 -13.51 4.73 -8.64
C THR A 77 -14.20 5.13 -9.96
N ILE A 78 -15.17 4.33 -10.42
CA ILE A 78 -16.01 4.63 -11.60
C ILE A 78 -17.45 4.94 -11.14
N SER A 79 -17.60 5.83 -10.16
CA SER A 79 -18.93 6.29 -9.72
C SER A 79 -19.35 7.57 -10.45
N LEU A 80 -20.65 7.81 -10.56
CA LEU A 80 -21.17 9.11 -11.00
C LEU A 80 -20.59 10.24 -10.13
N PRO A 81 -20.20 11.39 -10.72
CA PRO A 81 -19.58 12.51 -10.00
C PRO A 81 -20.61 13.32 -9.19
N ILE A 82 -21.44 12.65 -8.38
CA ILE A 82 -22.48 13.26 -7.56
C ILE A 82 -22.21 12.96 -6.08
N ASP A 83 -21.73 13.98 -5.36
CA ASP A 83 -21.49 13.89 -3.92
C ASP A 83 -22.72 14.35 -3.14
N PHE A 84 -23.56 13.38 -2.78
CA PHE A 84 -24.72 13.59 -1.93
C PHE A 84 -24.75 12.52 -0.84
N PRO A 85 -25.25 12.81 0.38
CA PRO A 85 -25.32 11.82 1.44
C PRO A 85 -26.00 10.52 0.98
N GLY A 86 -25.29 9.40 1.11
CA GLY A 86 -25.78 8.07 0.72
C GLY A 86 -25.31 7.59 -0.67
N THR A 87 -24.79 8.48 -1.53
CA THR A 87 -24.25 8.08 -2.84
C THR A 87 -22.95 7.27 -2.72
N LEU A 88 -22.61 6.54 -3.79
CA LEU A 88 -21.36 5.80 -3.88
C LEU A 88 -20.14 6.73 -3.76
N LEU A 89 -20.15 7.89 -4.43
CA LEU A 89 -19.07 8.87 -4.33
C LEU A 89 -18.91 9.41 -2.90
N SER A 90 -19.99 9.72 -2.20
CA SER A 90 -19.92 10.17 -0.80
C SER A 90 -19.29 9.11 0.12
N LYS A 91 -19.61 7.82 -0.10
CA LYS A 91 -18.98 6.70 0.61
C LYS A 91 -17.49 6.57 0.28
N VAL A 92 -17.12 6.72 -0.99
CA VAL A 92 -15.71 6.71 -1.46
C VAL A 92 -14.92 7.85 -0.82
N ILE A 93 -15.46 9.07 -0.81
CA ILE A 93 -14.79 10.24 -0.21
C ILE A 93 -14.53 10.01 1.28
N LYS A 94 -15.52 9.48 2.01
CA LYS A 94 -15.35 9.12 3.43
C LYS A 94 -14.25 8.07 3.63
N ALA A 95 -14.24 7.02 2.81
CA ALA A 95 -13.21 5.98 2.87
C ALA A 95 -11.81 6.53 2.53
N ALA A 96 -11.71 7.40 1.51
CA ALA A 96 -10.46 8.05 1.13
C ALA A 96 -9.93 8.96 2.25
N ASN A 97 -10.80 9.65 2.97
CA ASN A 97 -10.41 10.47 4.12
C ASN A 97 -9.89 9.63 5.30
N LEU A 98 -10.44 8.44 5.52
CA LEU A 98 -9.89 7.49 6.49
C LEU A 98 -8.48 7.03 6.10
N ILE A 99 -8.28 6.66 4.82
CA ILE A 99 -6.95 6.29 4.30
C ILE A 99 -5.96 7.44 4.48
N ARG A 100 -6.33 8.67 4.10
CA ARG A 100 -5.48 9.86 4.27
C ARG A 100 -5.07 10.06 5.73
N LYS A 101 -6.00 9.91 6.66
CA LYS A 101 -5.74 10.06 8.10
C LYS A 101 -4.74 9.00 8.60
N ASP A 102 -4.88 7.75 8.18
CA ASP A 102 -3.97 6.68 8.59
C ASP A 102 -2.59 6.83 7.96
N LEU A 103 -2.50 7.20 6.67
CA LEU A 103 -1.24 7.53 6.01
C LEU A 103 -0.52 8.70 6.68
N TYR A 104 -1.25 9.76 7.03
CA TYR A 104 -0.66 10.92 7.69
C TYR A 104 -0.06 10.56 9.06
N LYS A 105 -0.73 9.70 9.83
CA LYS A 105 -0.19 9.19 11.11
C LYS A 105 1.10 8.40 10.90
N MET A 106 1.13 7.51 9.90
CA MET A 106 2.33 6.72 9.58
C MET A 106 3.49 7.62 9.17
N ILE A 107 3.24 8.60 8.31
CA ILE A 107 4.24 9.62 7.91
C ILE A 107 4.81 10.34 9.13
N LYS A 108 3.94 10.83 10.02
CA LYS A 108 4.35 11.54 11.24
C LYS A 108 5.21 10.67 12.16
N GLN A 109 4.85 9.40 12.34
CA GLN A 109 5.64 8.44 13.13
C GLN A 109 7.03 8.20 12.52
N ILE A 110 7.11 8.13 11.18
CA ILE A 110 8.38 7.98 10.47
C ILE A 110 9.25 9.23 10.68
N GLU A 111 8.68 10.43 10.57
CA GLU A 111 9.38 11.69 10.81
C GLU A 111 9.90 11.81 12.26
N GLU A 112 9.05 11.52 13.24
CA GLU A 112 9.42 11.55 14.67
C GLU A 112 10.51 10.51 15.00
N GLY A 113 10.41 9.31 14.43
CA GLY A 113 11.42 8.26 14.56
C GLY A 113 12.76 8.60 13.92
N ARG A 114 12.77 9.41 12.85
CA ARG A 114 13.98 9.96 12.22
C ARG A 114 14.60 11.09 13.04
N LEU A 115 13.80 11.97 13.63
CA LEU A 115 14.29 13.05 14.50
C LEU A 115 14.96 12.49 15.76
N SER A 116 14.44 11.37 16.27
CA SER A 116 14.95 10.69 17.47
C SER A 116 16.22 9.87 17.21
N ARG A 117 16.36 9.29 16.00
CA ARG A 117 17.57 8.60 15.54
C ARG A 117 18.29 9.48 14.53
N ARG A 118 19.28 10.28 14.97
CA ARG A 118 20.24 10.98 14.07
C ARG A 118 21.14 10.00 13.28
N GLN A 119 20.57 8.97 12.64
CA GLN A 119 21.28 8.00 11.81
C GLN A 119 20.45 7.64 10.59
N CYS A 120 21.08 7.84 9.43
CA CYS A 120 20.71 7.26 8.14
C CYS A 120 20.45 5.76 8.30
N ILE A 121 19.21 5.32 8.08
CA ILE A 121 18.93 3.93 7.71
C ILE A 121 19.21 3.85 6.21
N PRO A 122 20.34 3.29 5.75
CA PRO A 122 20.77 3.51 4.37
C PRO A 122 20.04 2.61 3.35
N HIS A 123 19.28 1.59 3.77
CA HIS A 123 19.03 0.47 2.86
C HIS A 123 17.61 0.21 2.35
N THR A 124 16.61 1.00 2.74
CA THR A 124 15.26 0.89 2.14
C THR A 124 14.64 2.26 2.00
N ARG A 125 15.05 3.01 0.97
CA ARG A 125 14.36 4.27 0.62
C ARG A 125 13.01 3.93 -0.02
N HIS A 126 11.95 3.96 0.79
CA HIS A 126 10.57 3.78 0.34
C HIS A 126 10.03 5.02 -0.38
N VAL A 127 8.90 4.89 -1.07
CA VAL A 127 8.27 5.99 -1.82
C VAL A 127 7.91 7.16 -0.93
N ILE A 128 7.34 6.87 0.23
CA ILE A 128 7.02 7.90 1.21
C ILE A 128 8.30 8.55 1.75
N THR A 129 9.35 7.76 2.00
CA THR A 129 10.65 8.29 2.45
C THR A 129 11.24 9.29 1.47
N HIS A 130 11.22 8.98 0.17
CA HIS A 130 11.73 9.86 -0.88
C HIS A 130 10.82 11.07 -1.16
N ALA A 131 9.52 10.96 -0.89
CA ALA A 131 8.58 12.08 -1.05
C ALA A 131 8.69 13.11 0.09
N LEU A 132 9.21 12.70 1.26
CA LEU A 132 9.40 13.55 2.43
C LEU A 132 10.78 14.22 2.49
N ASP A 133 11.75 13.78 1.69
CA ASP A 133 13.02 14.49 1.51
C ASP A 133 12.79 15.68 0.55
N LEU A 134 12.27 16.80 1.11
CA LEU A 134 12.30 18.14 0.48
C LEU A 134 13.68 18.77 0.64
#